data_AF-A0A851PZA1-F1
#
_entry.id   AF-A0A851PZA1-F1
#
_cell.length_a   1.000
_cell.length_b   1.000
_cell.length_c   1.000
_cell.angle_alpha   90.00
_cell.angle_beta   90.00
_cell.angle_gamma   90.00
#
_symmetry.space_group_name_H-M   'P 1'
#
loop_
_entity.id
_entity.type
_entity.pdbx_description
1 polymer ?
#
loop_
_entity_poly.entity_id
_entity_poly.type
_entity_poly.pdbx_seq_one_letter_code
_entity_poly.pdbx_strand_id
1 'polypeptide(L)'
;QQFMEIEPEMLAMETIVPVYFAVEDEELLSIYEQTRAASASQGSASAAEVLLHTATANGFQMVTSGAQSKAVNDWLIPSVEGRLTGLGGEDLPTVVIVAHYDSFGVAPWLSHGADSNGSGISVLLELARLFSRLYTYRRTHAGYNLLFFASGGGKFNYQGTKRWLEDNLDHTDSSLLQDNVAFVLCLDTLGRGNSLHLHVSKPPKEGTLQHAFLRELETVIASQFPEVKFSMVHKKINLAEDMLAWEHERFAIRRLPAFTISHLESHRDSLRNSIMDRRARIDTKALTRNTRIIAEALTRVIYNLTDKGAPADLQIFTDQMQIQQEQLESVMDWLSSQPRAAQLIDKDSTFLNTLEYYMGRYLKDVKQHHVKADKRDPEFVFYDQLKQVMNAYRVKPAIFDLLLAVCIAAYLGVAYVAVQHFGLLYKMIQRLSLKTKQQ
;
A
#
# COMPACT_ATOMS: atom_id res chain seq x y z
N GLN A 1 0.85 -7.39 -14.31
CA GLN A 1 -0.53 -6.86 -14.33
C GLN A 1 -1.51 -7.92 -13.83
N GLN A 2 -1.47 -9.15 -14.38
CA GLN A 2 -2.29 -10.29 -13.92
C GLN A 2 -2.42 -10.45 -12.39
N PHE A 3 -1.32 -10.38 -11.62
CA PHE A 3 -1.41 -10.49 -10.16
C PHE A 3 -2.33 -9.44 -9.52
N MET A 4 -2.32 -8.20 -10.02
CA MET A 4 -3.12 -7.11 -9.45
C MET A 4 -4.62 -7.28 -9.74
N GLU A 5 -4.98 -8.01 -10.80
CA GLU A 5 -6.37 -8.36 -11.12
C GLU A 5 -6.88 -9.49 -10.21
N ILE A 6 -5.99 -10.41 -9.83
CA ILE A 6 -6.31 -11.58 -8.99
C ILE A 6 -6.27 -11.23 -7.49
N GLU A 7 -5.44 -10.28 -7.07
CA GLU A 7 -5.29 -9.84 -5.68
C GLU A 7 -6.62 -9.54 -4.95
N PRO A 8 -7.59 -8.78 -5.53
CA PRO A 8 -8.88 -8.58 -4.87
C PRO A 8 -9.71 -9.87 -4.75
N GLU A 9 -9.61 -10.80 -5.70
CA GLU A 9 -10.29 -12.09 -5.62
C GLU A 9 -9.67 -12.97 -4.53
N MET A 10 -8.35 -12.93 -4.37
CA MET A 10 -7.65 -13.64 -3.29
C MET A 10 -8.08 -13.12 -1.91
N LEU A 11 -8.28 -11.81 -1.78
CA LEU A 11 -8.77 -11.20 -0.54
C LEU A 11 -10.22 -11.56 -0.21
N ALA A 12 -11.05 -11.79 -1.24
CA ALA A 12 -12.44 -12.19 -1.05
C ALA A 12 -12.63 -13.69 -0.81
N MET A 13 -11.63 -14.51 -1.15
CA MET A 13 -11.70 -15.96 -1.04
C MET A 13 -11.47 -16.43 0.40
N GLU A 14 -12.44 -17.14 0.96
CA GLU A 14 -12.29 -17.82 2.25
C GLU A 14 -11.49 -19.12 2.05
N THR A 15 -10.32 -19.22 2.70
CA THR A 15 -9.42 -20.38 2.58
C THR A 15 -9.16 -21.02 3.93
N ILE A 16 -9.29 -22.35 4.02
CA ILE A 16 -8.95 -23.13 5.22
C ILE A 16 -7.44 -23.29 5.38
N VAL A 17 -6.70 -23.23 4.26
CA VAL A 17 -5.24 -23.35 4.24
C VAL A 17 -4.62 -21.95 4.29
N PRO A 18 -3.63 -21.69 5.18
CA PRO A 18 -2.96 -20.40 5.23
C PRO A 18 -2.17 -20.14 3.95
N VAL A 19 -2.37 -18.95 3.37
CA VAL A 19 -1.62 -18.47 2.20
C VAL A 19 -0.57 -17.48 2.67
N TYR A 20 0.70 -17.77 2.40
CA TYR A 20 1.82 -16.91 2.76
C TYR A 20 2.37 -16.21 1.52
N PHE A 21 2.74 -14.94 1.68
CA PHE A 21 3.39 -14.15 0.65
C PHE A 21 4.84 -13.91 1.06
N ALA A 22 5.76 -14.22 0.15
CA ALA A 22 7.19 -13.98 0.32
C ALA A 22 7.69 -13.12 -0.83
N VAL A 23 8.75 -12.35 -0.57
CA VAL A 23 9.52 -11.73 -1.65
C VAL A 23 10.31 -12.84 -2.33
N GLU A 24 10.47 -12.71 -3.65
CA GLU A 24 11.27 -13.64 -4.44
C GLU A 24 12.70 -13.67 -3.93
N ASP A 25 13.18 -14.88 -3.66
CA ASP A 25 14.51 -15.18 -3.15
C ASP A 25 15.10 -16.36 -3.93
N GLU A 26 16.42 -16.41 -4.10
CA GLU A 26 17.10 -17.46 -4.85
C GLU A 26 16.81 -18.85 -4.25
N GLU A 27 16.75 -18.92 -2.91
CA GLU A 27 16.40 -20.16 -2.21
C GLU A 27 14.96 -20.59 -2.51
N LEU A 28 14.01 -19.66 -2.50
CA LEU A 28 12.61 -19.94 -2.80
C LEU A 28 12.41 -20.40 -4.25
N LEU A 29 13.12 -19.75 -5.19
CA LEU A 29 13.15 -20.17 -6.59
C LEU A 29 13.71 -21.58 -6.74
N SER A 30 14.80 -21.90 -6.02
CA SER A 30 15.38 -23.24 -6.04
C SER A 30 14.40 -24.31 -5.52
N ILE A 31 13.63 -24.00 -4.48
CA ILE A 31 12.60 -24.90 -3.92
C ILE A 31 11.47 -25.08 -4.95
N TYR A 32 11.03 -24.00 -5.59
CA TYR A 32 10.01 -24.04 -6.62
C TYR A 32 10.43 -24.89 -7.83
N GLU A 33 11.66 -24.69 -8.34
CA GLU A 33 12.19 -25.47 -9.46
C GLU A 33 12.33 -26.95 -9.11
N GLN A 34 12.83 -27.27 -7.91
CA GLN A 34 12.93 -28.65 -7.44
C GLN A 34 11.55 -29.31 -7.30
N THR A 35 10.56 -28.58 -6.78
CA THR A 35 9.19 -29.07 -6.64
C THR A 35 8.55 -29.27 -8.02
N ARG A 36 8.74 -28.33 -8.95
CA ARG A 36 8.25 -28.42 -10.33
C ARG A 36 8.88 -29.60 -11.08
N ALA A 37 10.19 -29.81 -10.95
CA ALA A 37 10.89 -30.95 -11.53
C ALA A 37 10.39 -32.29 -10.95
N ALA A 38 10.13 -32.33 -9.64
CA ALA A 38 9.54 -33.50 -8.99
C ALA A 38 8.09 -33.78 -9.45
N SER A 39 7.28 -32.76 -9.72
CA SER A 39 5.92 -32.94 -10.24
C SER A 39 5.89 -33.34 -11.72
N ALA A 40 6.77 -32.76 -12.55
CA ALA A 40 6.81 -33.05 -13.99
C ALA A 40 7.24 -34.50 -14.30
N SER A 41 8.12 -35.08 -13.47
CA SER A 41 8.60 -36.46 -13.65
C SER A 41 7.55 -37.53 -13.34
N GLN A 42 6.43 -37.19 -12.70
CA GLN A 42 5.33 -38.13 -12.42
C GLN A 42 4.41 -38.40 -13.61
N GLY A 43 4.42 -37.54 -14.64
CA GLY A 43 3.45 -37.59 -15.74
C GLY A 43 3.79 -38.52 -16.92
N SER A 44 5.03 -39.03 -17.03
CA SER A 44 5.50 -39.68 -18.27
C SER A 44 6.36 -40.94 -18.10
N ALA A 45 6.54 -41.46 -16.88
CA ALA A 45 7.48 -42.56 -16.59
C ALA A 45 6.77 -43.88 -16.22
N SER A 46 7.47 -45.00 -16.38
CA SER A 46 6.98 -46.33 -15.99
C SER A 46 6.73 -46.43 -14.48
N ALA A 47 5.82 -47.28 -14.01
CA ALA A 47 5.44 -47.35 -12.58
C ALA A 47 6.64 -47.59 -11.62
N ALA A 48 7.65 -48.36 -12.04
CA ALA A 48 8.87 -48.59 -11.25
C ALA A 48 9.78 -47.36 -11.20
N GLU A 49 9.86 -46.62 -12.31
CA GLU A 49 10.62 -45.38 -12.44
C GLU A 49 9.95 -44.25 -11.66
N VAL A 50 8.61 -44.16 -11.69
CA VAL A 50 7.83 -43.26 -10.84
C VAL A 50 8.07 -43.56 -9.35
N LEU A 51 8.10 -44.84 -8.95
CA LEU A 51 8.40 -45.21 -7.55
C LEU A 51 9.84 -44.87 -7.16
N LEU A 52 10.82 -45.09 -8.03
CA LEU A 52 12.22 -44.76 -7.78
C LEU A 52 12.43 -43.23 -7.71
N HIS A 53 11.81 -42.48 -8.62
CA HIS A 53 11.84 -41.01 -8.60
C HIS A 53 11.09 -40.45 -7.41
N THR A 54 9.98 -41.04 -7.00
CA THR A 54 9.25 -40.61 -5.80
C THR A 54 10.03 -40.96 -4.53
N ALA A 55 10.74 -42.09 -4.48
CA ALA A 55 11.60 -42.45 -3.35
C ALA A 55 12.85 -41.56 -3.22
N THR A 56 13.37 -41.07 -4.35
CA THR A 56 14.57 -40.21 -4.39
C THR A 56 14.25 -38.72 -4.38
N ALA A 57 13.03 -38.34 -4.76
CA ALA A 57 12.54 -36.97 -4.74
C ALA A 57 12.64 -36.35 -3.35
N ASN A 58 12.86 -35.04 -3.34
CA ASN A 58 12.89 -34.27 -2.12
C ASN A 58 11.48 -33.77 -1.84
N GLY A 59 10.90 -34.21 -0.73
CA GLY A 59 9.73 -33.53 -0.18
C GLY A 59 10.17 -32.27 0.55
N PHE A 60 9.39 -31.21 0.43
CA PHE A 60 9.57 -30.01 1.24
C PHE A 60 8.43 -29.94 2.24
N GLN A 61 8.77 -29.88 3.53
CA GLN A 61 7.82 -29.59 4.59
C GLN A 61 8.05 -28.14 5.05
N MET A 62 7.07 -27.28 4.76
CA MET A 62 7.08 -25.90 5.21
C MET A 62 6.43 -25.82 6.60
N VAL A 63 7.16 -25.32 7.58
CA VAL A 63 6.67 -25.14 8.94
C VAL A 63 6.86 -23.68 9.35
N THR A 64 5.78 -23.06 9.79
CA THR A 64 5.83 -21.72 10.39
C THR A 64 6.04 -21.84 11.89
N SER A 65 6.98 -21.07 12.43
CA SER A 65 7.30 -21.07 13.86
C SER A 65 6.46 -20.09 14.68
N GLY A 66 5.46 -19.44 14.06
CA GLY A 66 4.63 -18.40 14.68
C GLY A 66 3.46 -18.95 15.48
N ALA A 67 3.02 -18.20 16.49
CA ALA A 67 1.75 -18.46 17.16
C ALA A 67 0.57 -18.19 16.22
N GLN A 68 -0.60 -18.78 16.51
CA GLN A 68 -1.82 -18.43 15.78
C GLN A 68 -2.19 -16.97 15.98
N SER A 69 -2.65 -16.33 14.91
CA SER A 69 -3.06 -14.93 14.91
C SER A 69 -4.28 -14.70 15.81
N LYS A 70 -4.27 -13.59 16.53
CA LYS A 70 -5.30 -13.15 17.47
C LYS A 70 -5.80 -11.75 17.10
N ALA A 71 -7.08 -11.52 17.37
CA ALA A 71 -7.69 -10.22 17.23
C ALA A 71 -7.15 -9.22 18.27
N VAL A 72 -6.84 -8.02 17.80
CA VAL A 72 -6.40 -6.87 18.60
C VAL A 72 -7.55 -5.89 18.73
N ASN A 73 -8.15 -5.81 19.92
CA ASN A 73 -9.38 -5.06 20.16
C ASN A 73 -9.15 -3.56 20.51
N ASP A 74 -7.92 -3.16 20.79
CA ASP A 74 -7.58 -1.83 21.29
C ASP A 74 -6.57 -1.07 20.39
N TRP A 75 -6.55 -1.36 19.10
CA TRP A 75 -5.66 -0.67 18.16
C TRP A 75 -6.11 0.78 17.91
N LEU A 76 -5.14 1.69 17.95
CA LEU A 76 -5.35 3.12 17.70
C LEU A 76 -4.89 3.45 16.29
N ILE A 77 -5.75 4.11 15.51
CA ILE A 77 -5.40 4.67 14.20
C ILE A 77 -5.12 6.17 14.41
N PRO A 78 -3.84 6.60 14.32
CA PRO A 78 -3.48 7.99 14.47
C PRO A 78 -3.73 8.79 13.18
N SER A 79 -3.91 10.09 13.28
CA SER A 79 -4.03 11.02 12.15
C SER A 79 -3.36 12.35 12.54
N VAL A 80 -2.80 13.07 11.58
CA VAL A 80 -2.03 14.30 11.86
C VAL A 80 -2.70 15.49 11.18
N GLU A 81 -2.97 16.54 11.95
CA GLU A 81 -3.50 17.82 11.46
C GLU A 81 -2.44 18.91 11.63
N GLY A 82 -2.32 19.84 10.68
CA GLY A 82 -1.57 21.08 10.84
C GLY A 82 -2.25 22.25 10.13
N ARG A 83 -2.01 23.48 10.59
CA ARG A 83 -2.74 24.67 10.14
C ARG A 83 -1.83 25.82 9.70
N LEU A 84 -2.32 26.60 8.73
CA LEU A 84 -1.83 27.93 8.39
C LEU A 84 -3.00 28.92 8.48
N THR A 85 -2.88 29.90 9.38
CA THR A 85 -3.90 30.92 9.60
C THR A 85 -3.76 32.06 8.59
N GLY A 86 -4.89 32.54 8.07
CA GLY A 86 -5.03 33.69 7.18
C GLY A 86 -4.98 35.04 7.92
N LEU A 87 -4.94 36.14 7.16
CA LEU A 87 -4.67 37.48 7.73
C LEU A 87 -5.77 37.95 8.69
N GLY A 88 -6.98 37.43 8.51
CA GLY A 88 -8.19 37.75 9.29
C GLY A 88 -8.47 36.79 10.45
N GLY A 89 -7.53 35.91 10.82
CA GLY A 89 -7.71 34.99 11.94
C GLY A 89 -8.65 33.82 11.62
N GLU A 90 -9.27 33.26 12.68
CA GLU A 90 -10.05 32.02 12.61
C GLU A 90 -11.44 32.18 11.94
N ASP A 91 -11.94 33.42 11.82
CA ASP A 91 -13.23 33.73 11.20
C ASP A 91 -13.21 33.64 9.66
N LEU A 92 -12.02 33.48 9.07
CA LEU A 92 -11.89 33.34 7.62
C LEU A 92 -12.28 31.93 7.13
N PRO A 93 -12.78 31.84 5.89
CA PRO A 93 -13.05 30.55 5.27
C PRO A 93 -11.79 29.67 5.22
N THR A 94 -11.95 28.39 5.57
CA THR A 94 -10.90 27.39 5.64
C THR A 94 -10.98 26.44 4.45
N VAL A 95 -9.87 26.29 3.73
CA VAL A 95 -9.68 25.23 2.73
C VAL A 95 -8.95 24.07 3.38
N VAL A 96 -9.54 22.89 3.31
CA VAL A 96 -8.98 21.68 3.92
C VAL A 96 -8.35 20.81 2.85
N ILE A 97 -7.06 20.50 2.98
CA ILE A 97 -6.31 19.64 2.07
C ILE A 97 -6.05 18.32 2.80
N VAL A 98 -6.59 17.23 2.27
CA VAL A 98 -6.58 15.92 2.91
C VAL A 98 -5.85 14.91 2.06
N ALA A 99 -5.05 14.06 2.68
CA ALA A 99 -4.53 12.85 2.06
C ALA A 99 -4.42 11.74 3.09
N HIS A 100 -4.94 10.56 2.79
CA HIS A 100 -4.71 9.40 3.66
C HIS A 100 -3.31 8.81 3.44
N TYR A 101 -2.67 8.29 4.50
CA TYR A 101 -1.33 7.69 4.42
C TYR A 101 -1.29 6.19 4.37
N ASP A 102 -2.43 5.54 4.58
CA ASP A 102 -2.45 4.09 4.59
C ASP A 102 -2.35 3.53 3.18
N SER A 103 -1.71 2.37 3.13
CA SER A 103 -1.70 1.47 2.01
C SER A 103 -2.45 0.19 2.37
N PHE A 104 -2.91 -0.52 1.35
CA PHE A 104 -3.59 -1.79 1.53
C PHE A 104 -3.24 -2.74 0.40
N GLY A 105 -3.12 -4.02 0.74
CA GLY A 105 -2.84 -5.11 -0.18
C GLY A 105 -3.08 -6.42 0.54
N VAL A 106 -2.97 -7.53 -0.20
CA VAL A 106 -3.25 -8.87 0.35
C VAL A 106 -2.35 -9.25 1.53
N ALA A 107 -1.12 -8.72 1.55
CA ALA A 107 -0.18 -8.89 2.65
C ALA A 107 0.18 -7.51 3.25
N PRO A 108 -0.32 -7.18 4.46
CA PRO A 108 -0.08 -5.89 5.11
C PRO A 108 1.41 -5.54 5.25
N TRP A 109 2.25 -6.53 5.57
CA TRP A 109 3.71 -6.34 5.71
C TRP A 109 4.43 -5.99 4.41
N LEU A 110 3.85 -6.31 3.25
CA LEU A 110 4.42 -6.02 1.93
C LEU A 110 3.75 -4.80 1.25
N SER A 111 2.78 -4.19 1.93
CA SER A 111 2.05 -3.04 1.41
C SER A 111 2.84 -1.75 1.68
N HIS A 112 3.65 -1.31 0.71
CA HIS A 112 4.34 -0.02 0.76
C HIS A 112 3.45 1.15 0.27
N GLY A 113 2.63 0.87 -0.76
CA GLY A 113 1.66 1.82 -1.31
C GLY A 113 2.29 3.11 -1.82
N ALA A 114 3.36 3.00 -2.60
CA ALA A 114 4.12 4.17 -3.03
C ALA A 114 3.22 5.19 -3.76
N ASP A 115 2.44 4.76 -4.75
CA ASP A 115 1.48 5.62 -5.44
C ASP A 115 0.18 5.76 -4.64
N SER A 116 -0.34 4.66 -4.06
CA SER A 116 -1.55 4.63 -3.23
C SER A 116 -1.23 4.45 -1.73
N ASN A 117 -1.17 5.49 -0.91
CA ASN A 117 -1.26 6.91 -1.26
C ASN A 117 -0.02 7.69 -0.81
N GLY A 118 1.17 7.12 -1.00
CA GLY A 118 2.43 7.84 -0.73
C GLY A 118 2.56 9.08 -1.59
N SER A 119 2.17 8.99 -2.86
CA SER A 119 2.18 10.11 -3.79
C SER A 119 1.30 11.28 -3.30
N GLY A 120 0.06 11.02 -2.84
CA GLY A 120 -0.83 12.07 -2.33
C GLY A 120 -0.24 12.82 -1.13
N ILE A 121 0.48 12.13 -0.25
CA ILE A 121 1.16 12.77 0.89
C ILE A 121 2.37 13.56 0.48
N SER A 122 3.16 13.06 -0.45
CA SER A 122 4.28 13.84 -0.97
C SER A 122 3.78 15.17 -1.57
N VAL A 123 2.64 15.16 -2.26
CA VAL A 123 1.98 16.37 -2.75
C VAL A 123 1.50 17.23 -1.58
N LEU A 124 0.82 16.65 -0.58
CA LEU A 124 0.35 17.40 0.60
C LEU A 124 1.49 18.11 1.34
N LEU A 125 2.61 17.42 1.57
CA LEU A 125 3.78 17.95 2.26
C LEU A 125 4.50 19.03 1.45
N GLU A 126 4.53 18.89 0.13
CA GLU A 126 5.10 19.92 -0.75
C GLU A 126 4.20 21.16 -0.84
N LEU A 127 2.87 20.98 -0.89
CA LEU A 127 1.91 22.08 -0.79
C LEU A 127 2.06 22.81 0.54
N ALA A 128 2.21 22.08 1.66
CA ALA A 128 2.44 22.67 2.97
C ALA A 128 3.70 23.56 2.98
N ARG A 129 4.80 23.11 2.37
CA ARG A 129 6.04 23.90 2.22
C ARG A 129 5.82 25.17 1.39
N LEU A 130 5.16 25.06 0.23
CA LEU A 130 4.92 26.19 -0.66
C LEU A 130 4.03 27.25 -0.01
N PHE A 131 2.91 26.83 0.59
CA PHE A 131 1.98 27.74 1.24
C PHE A 131 2.56 28.32 2.53
N SER A 132 3.38 27.59 3.28
CA SER A 132 4.09 28.13 4.45
C SER A 132 4.91 29.37 4.09
N ARG A 133 5.62 29.33 2.96
CA ARG A 133 6.40 30.49 2.48
C ARG A 133 5.50 31.64 2.02
N LEU A 134 4.40 31.36 1.32
CA LEU A 134 3.44 32.40 0.91
C LEU A 134 2.77 33.09 2.10
N TYR A 135 2.44 32.34 3.15
CA TYR A 135 1.79 32.84 4.37
C TYR A 135 2.78 33.52 5.32
N THR A 136 4.10 33.36 5.13
CA THR A 136 5.10 34.03 5.97
C THR A 136 5.19 35.53 5.69
N TYR A 137 5.00 35.96 4.43
CA TYR A 137 5.12 37.37 4.06
C TYR A 137 3.77 38.10 4.15
N ARG A 138 3.74 39.26 4.83
CA ARG A 138 2.51 40.05 5.01
C ARG A 138 1.83 40.45 3.70
N ARG A 139 2.60 40.71 2.63
CA ARG A 139 2.07 41.16 1.33
C ARG A 139 1.39 40.03 0.55
N THR A 140 1.86 38.80 0.73
CA THR A 140 1.30 37.60 0.10
C THR A 140 0.41 36.82 1.05
N HIS A 141 0.11 37.34 2.23
CA HIS A 141 -0.72 36.65 3.19
C HIS A 141 -2.15 36.54 2.66
N ALA A 142 -2.67 35.33 2.53
CA ALA A 142 -3.99 35.10 1.96
C ALA A 142 -5.13 35.39 2.95
N GLY A 143 -6.31 35.61 2.39
CA GLY A 143 -7.59 35.78 3.10
C GLY A 143 -8.33 34.46 3.37
N TYR A 144 -7.61 33.33 3.38
CA TYR A 144 -8.15 32.00 3.66
C TYR A 144 -7.28 31.29 4.70
N ASN A 145 -7.89 30.47 5.53
CA ASN A 145 -7.20 29.52 6.39
C ASN A 145 -6.90 28.24 5.59
N LEU A 146 -5.72 27.64 5.76
CA LEU A 146 -5.38 26.34 5.18
C LEU A 146 -5.20 25.32 6.29
N LEU A 147 -5.88 24.19 6.15
CA LEU A 147 -5.77 23.06 7.06
C LEU A 147 -5.26 21.86 6.28
N PHE A 148 -4.17 21.26 6.73
CA PHE A 148 -3.57 20.07 6.15
C PHE A 148 -3.85 18.89 7.06
N PHE A 149 -4.50 17.87 6.54
CA PHE A 149 -4.90 16.70 7.31
C PHE A 149 -4.37 15.42 6.64
N ALA A 150 -3.48 14.72 7.35
CA ALA A 150 -2.98 13.41 6.98
C ALA A 150 -3.79 12.35 7.74
N SER A 151 -4.76 11.72 7.05
CA SER A 151 -5.69 10.78 7.67
C SER A 151 -5.11 9.36 7.75
N GLY A 152 -5.35 8.70 8.89
CA GLY A 152 -5.11 7.27 9.05
C GLY A 152 -6.38 6.44 8.83
N GLY A 153 -6.23 5.15 8.60
CA GLY A 153 -7.35 4.26 8.28
C GLY A 153 -8.10 4.61 6.98
N GLY A 154 -7.46 5.27 6.01
CA GLY A 154 -8.06 5.62 4.71
C GLY A 154 -8.65 4.41 3.98
N LYS A 155 -7.89 3.32 3.94
CA LYS A 155 -8.31 2.05 3.31
C LYS A 155 -9.33 1.25 4.12
N PHE A 156 -9.50 1.58 5.41
CA PHE A 156 -10.49 0.98 6.29
C PHE A 156 -11.75 1.85 6.34
N ASN A 157 -12.25 2.32 5.20
CA ASN A 157 -13.42 3.20 5.11
C ASN A 157 -13.18 4.62 5.69
N TYR A 158 -11.96 5.15 5.59
CA TYR A 158 -11.60 6.51 6.01
C TYR A 158 -11.94 6.81 7.48
N GLN A 159 -11.57 5.92 8.40
CA GLN A 159 -11.93 6.05 9.83
C GLN A 159 -11.28 7.26 10.50
N GLY A 160 -10.03 7.58 10.16
CA GLY A 160 -9.36 8.79 10.62
C GLY A 160 -10.17 10.04 10.31
N THR A 161 -10.63 10.14 9.06
CA THR A 161 -11.44 11.25 8.56
C THR A 161 -12.82 11.30 9.18
N LYS A 162 -13.48 10.15 9.36
CA LYS A 162 -14.76 10.05 10.07
C LYS A 162 -14.66 10.59 11.49
N ARG A 163 -13.67 10.14 12.26
CA ARG A 163 -13.47 10.57 13.64
C ARG A 163 -13.10 12.03 13.74
N TRP A 164 -12.20 12.50 12.87
CA TRP A 164 -11.84 13.91 12.79
C TRP A 164 -13.05 14.79 12.49
N LEU A 165 -13.96 14.35 11.60
CA LEU A 165 -15.22 15.05 11.36
C LEU A 165 -16.12 15.06 12.59
N GLU A 166 -16.27 13.94 13.30
CA GLU A 166 -17.03 13.89 14.56
C GLU A 166 -16.43 14.84 15.61
N ASP A 167 -15.10 14.86 15.76
CA ASP A 167 -14.44 15.72 16.74
C ASP A 167 -14.60 17.21 16.44
N ASN A 168 -14.52 17.59 15.16
CA ASN A 168 -14.58 18.99 14.77
C ASN A 168 -15.99 19.51 14.48
N LEU A 169 -16.96 18.63 14.19
CA LEU A 169 -18.34 19.01 13.94
C LEU A 169 -19.25 18.73 15.13
N ASP A 170 -19.04 17.68 15.93
CA ASP A 170 -20.00 17.30 16.98
C ASP A 170 -19.64 17.92 18.35
N HIS A 171 -18.40 18.40 18.56
CA HIS A 171 -18.01 19.14 19.76
C HIS A 171 -18.15 20.66 19.60
N THR A 172 -19.05 21.27 20.38
CA THR A 172 -19.38 22.70 20.37
C THR A 172 -18.20 23.62 20.65
N ASP A 173 -17.15 23.13 21.29
CA ASP A 173 -15.99 23.94 21.70
C ASP A 173 -14.90 24.05 20.60
N SER A 174 -15.00 23.28 19.51
CA SER A 174 -14.08 23.32 18.35
C SER A 174 -14.78 23.72 17.04
N SER A 175 -15.79 24.59 17.14
CA SER A 175 -16.71 25.07 16.08
C SER A 175 -16.08 25.88 14.93
N LEU A 176 -14.81 25.67 14.60
CA LEU A 176 -14.16 26.38 13.49
C LEU A 176 -14.52 25.81 12.11
N LEU A 177 -14.99 24.56 12.06
CA LEU A 177 -15.24 23.86 10.79
C LEU A 177 -16.72 23.73 10.40
N GLN A 178 -17.67 23.98 11.32
CA GLN A 178 -19.09 23.82 11.01
C GLN A 178 -19.58 24.84 9.96
N ASP A 179 -19.17 26.11 10.06
CA ASP A 179 -19.69 27.17 9.20
C ASP A 179 -18.63 27.86 8.30
N ASN A 180 -17.34 27.64 8.59
CA ASN A 180 -16.25 28.33 7.87
C ASN A 180 -15.51 27.45 6.85
N VAL A 181 -15.92 26.21 6.57
CA VAL A 181 -15.23 25.39 5.54
C VAL A 181 -15.65 25.83 4.14
N ALA A 182 -14.70 26.36 3.37
CA ALA A 182 -14.91 26.74 1.98
C ALA A 182 -15.07 25.52 1.07
N PHE A 183 -14.08 24.62 1.10
CA PHE A 183 -14.10 23.32 0.43
C PHE A 183 -12.99 22.41 0.94
N VAL A 184 -13.15 21.12 0.69
CA VAL A 184 -12.19 20.06 1.01
C VAL A 184 -11.62 19.47 -0.28
N LEU A 185 -10.30 19.55 -0.43
CA LEU A 185 -9.54 18.93 -1.50
C LEU A 185 -8.90 17.65 -0.97
N CYS A 186 -9.33 16.49 -1.46
CA CYS A 186 -8.71 15.21 -1.14
C CYS A 186 -7.71 14.82 -2.25
N LEU A 187 -6.50 14.43 -1.87
CA LEU A 187 -5.43 14.00 -2.76
C LEU A 187 -5.27 12.48 -2.68
N ASP A 188 -5.46 11.79 -3.80
CA ASP A 188 -5.27 10.34 -3.87
C ASP A 188 -4.52 9.96 -5.14
N THR A 189 -3.46 9.16 -5.03
CA THR A 189 -2.77 8.51 -6.14
C THR A 189 -2.46 9.46 -7.32
N LEU A 190 -1.41 10.28 -7.17
CA LEU A 190 -1.01 11.34 -8.10
C LEU A 190 0.39 11.12 -8.72
N GLY A 191 1.00 9.96 -8.50
CA GLY A 191 2.38 9.67 -8.92
C GLY A 191 2.53 9.14 -10.34
N ARG A 192 1.45 8.92 -11.08
CA ARG A 192 1.46 8.33 -12.42
C ARG A 192 0.45 8.98 -13.37
N GLY A 193 0.59 8.64 -14.65
CA GLY A 193 -0.37 8.94 -15.70
C GLY A 193 -0.26 10.37 -16.24
N ASN A 194 -0.80 10.56 -17.44
CA ASN A 194 -1.03 11.89 -18.04
C ASN A 194 -2.51 12.26 -18.00
N SER A 195 -3.30 11.56 -17.19
CA SER A 195 -4.71 11.84 -16.95
C SER A 195 -4.89 12.29 -15.52
N LEU A 196 -5.70 13.32 -15.32
CA LEU A 196 -6.15 13.77 -14.00
C LEU A 196 -7.67 13.76 -13.99
N HIS A 197 -8.23 13.15 -12.95
CA HIS A 197 -9.65 13.01 -12.75
C HIS A 197 -10.06 13.74 -11.48
N LEU A 198 -11.12 14.53 -11.57
CA LEU A 198 -11.74 15.17 -10.42
C LEU A 198 -13.03 14.41 -10.08
N HIS A 199 -12.99 13.67 -8.98
CA HIS A 199 -14.08 12.86 -8.48
C HIS A 199 -14.99 13.69 -7.58
N VAL A 200 -16.27 13.71 -7.91
CA VAL A 200 -17.29 14.47 -7.17
C VAL A 200 -18.51 13.63 -6.86
N SER A 201 -19.02 13.80 -5.64
CA SER A 201 -20.31 13.21 -5.23
C SER A 201 -21.53 14.00 -5.71
N LYS A 202 -21.36 15.31 -5.84
CA LYS A 202 -22.37 16.26 -6.31
C LYS A 202 -21.67 17.21 -7.29
N PRO A 203 -22.21 17.42 -8.50
CA PRO A 203 -21.61 18.35 -9.44
C PRO A 203 -21.60 19.76 -8.82
N PRO A 204 -20.47 20.49 -8.89
CA PRO A 204 -20.34 21.79 -8.26
C PRO A 204 -21.23 22.81 -8.96
N LYS A 205 -22.05 23.53 -8.20
CA LYS A 205 -22.93 24.57 -8.73
C LYS A 205 -22.15 25.82 -9.08
N GLU A 206 -22.55 26.50 -10.15
CA GLU A 206 -21.99 27.80 -10.54
C GLU A 206 -22.11 28.81 -9.37
N GLY A 207 -21.06 29.59 -9.15
CA GLY A 207 -20.95 30.52 -8.01
C GLY A 207 -20.39 29.92 -6.72
N THR A 208 -20.19 28.60 -6.63
CA THR A 208 -19.50 27.97 -5.49
C THR A 208 -17.98 28.01 -5.64
N LEU A 209 -17.24 28.04 -4.53
CA LEU A 209 -15.77 27.95 -4.54
C LEU A 209 -15.26 26.64 -5.16
N GLN A 210 -16.02 25.55 -5.01
CA GLN A 210 -15.72 24.27 -5.65
C GLN A 210 -15.77 24.38 -7.19
N HIS A 211 -16.77 25.08 -7.72
CA HIS A 211 -16.85 25.33 -9.17
C HIS A 211 -15.74 26.28 -9.63
N ALA A 212 -15.40 27.30 -8.84
CA ALA A 212 -14.27 28.17 -9.12
C ALA A 212 -12.97 27.37 -9.21
N PHE A 213 -12.72 26.45 -8.27
CA PHE A 213 -11.54 25.58 -8.32
C PHE A 213 -11.51 24.70 -9.56
N LEU A 214 -12.64 24.09 -9.94
CA LEU A 214 -12.72 23.29 -11.16
C LEU A 214 -12.36 24.13 -12.40
N ARG A 215 -12.93 25.32 -12.51
CA ARG A 215 -12.66 26.24 -13.62
C ARG A 215 -11.18 26.64 -13.66
N GLU A 216 -10.58 26.96 -12.51
CA GLU A 216 -9.16 27.31 -12.44
C GLU A 216 -8.23 26.12 -12.75
N LEU A 217 -8.65 24.90 -12.41
CA LEU A 217 -7.91 23.70 -12.75
C LEU A 217 -7.91 23.48 -14.28
N GLU A 218 -9.07 23.62 -14.92
CA GLU A 218 -9.21 23.51 -16.38
C GLU A 218 -8.40 24.58 -17.12
N THR A 219 -8.42 25.83 -16.63
CA THR A 219 -7.64 26.91 -17.24
C THR A 219 -6.14 26.66 -17.13
N VAL A 220 -5.64 26.25 -15.97
CA VAL A 220 -4.21 25.94 -15.75
C VAL A 220 -3.76 24.78 -16.62
N ILE A 221 -4.56 23.72 -16.72
CA ILE A 221 -4.23 22.56 -17.56
C ILE A 221 -4.21 22.97 -19.04
N ALA A 222 -5.22 23.71 -19.51
CA ALA A 222 -5.31 24.13 -20.90
C ALA A 222 -4.17 25.09 -21.31
N SER A 223 -3.77 26.02 -20.43
CA SER A 223 -2.75 27.02 -20.75
C SER A 223 -1.31 26.51 -20.55
N GLN A 224 -1.05 25.82 -19.44
CA GLN A 224 0.32 25.46 -19.03
C GLN A 224 0.69 24.01 -19.33
N PHE A 225 -0.28 23.09 -19.37
CA PHE A 225 -0.04 21.65 -19.45
C PHE A 225 -1.00 20.94 -20.43
N PRO A 226 -0.96 21.27 -21.74
CA PRO A 226 -1.87 20.71 -22.74
C PRO A 226 -1.71 19.19 -22.94
N GLU A 227 -0.61 18.61 -22.45
CA GLU A 227 -0.35 17.16 -22.47
C GLU A 227 -1.24 16.37 -21.51
N VAL A 228 -1.78 17.03 -20.47
CA VAL A 228 -2.56 16.38 -19.42
C VAL A 228 -4.04 16.35 -19.79
N LYS A 229 -4.62 15.15 -19.84
CA LYS A 229 -6.05 14.97 -20.08
C LYS A 229 -6.81 15.13 -18.77
N PHE A 230 -7.71 16.09 -18.71
CA PHE A 230 -8.56 16.30 -17.56
C PHE A 230 -9.98 15.78 -17.80
N SER A 231 -10.58 15.11 -16.82
CA SER A 231 -12.02 14.84 -16.83
C SER A 231 -12.64 14.87 -15.43
N MET A 232 -13.90 15.30 -15.35
CA MET A 232 -14.69 15.24 -14.13
C MET A 232 -15.47 13.93 -14.09
N VAL A 233 -15.33 13.17 -13.01
CA VAL A 233 -16.06 11.91 -12.78
C VAL A 233 -17.05 12.11 -11.65
N HIS A 234 -18.34 11.92 -11.95
CA HIS A 234 -19.41 12.07 -10.97
C HIS A 234 -19.95 10.69 -10.57
N LYS A 235 -19.90 10.39 -9.26
CA LYS A 235 -20.50 9.19 -8.66
C LYS A 235 -21.46 9.62 -7.56
N LYS A 236 -22.72 9.20 -7.62
CA LYS A 236 -23.66 9.41 -6.51
C LYS A 236 -23.30 8.48 -5.34
N ILE A 237 -23.35 9.01 -4.13
CA ILE A 237 -23.09 8.24 -2.91
C ILE A 237 -24.22 7.21 -2.72
N ASN A 238 -23.84 5.95 -2.60
CA ASN A 238 -24.76 4.87 -2.25
C ASN A 238 -24.66 4.61 -0.74
N LEU A 239 -25.67 5.00 0.04
CA LEU A 239 -25.66 4.79 1.49
C LEU A 239 -25.86 3.32 1.89
N ALA A 240 -26.23 2.45 0.95
CA ALA A 240 -26.37 1.01 1.22
C ALA A 240 -25.05 0.24 1.04
N GLU A 241 -24.01 0.86 0.49
CA GLU A 241 -22.67 0.26 0.42
C GLU A 241 -21.93 0.50 1.73
N ASP A 242 -21.41 -0.57 2.34
CA ASP A 242 -20.65 -0.47 3.59
C ASP A 242 -19.32 0.28 3.42
N MET A 243 -18.71 0.19 2.23
CA MET A 243 -17.41 0.78 1.91
C MET A 243 -17.56 1.96 0.95
N LEU A 244 -17.03 3.12 1.36
CA LEU A 244 -17.00 4.31 0.51
C LEU A 244 -15.91 4.24 -0.55
N ALA A 245 -16.17 4.83 -1.71
CA ALA A 245 -15.24 4.81 -2.83
C ALA A 245 -14.08 5.79 -2.62
N TRP A 246 -14.37 7.02 -2.23
CA TRP A 246 -13.38 8.09 -2.12
C TRP A 246 -13.54 8.83 -0.79
N GLU A 247 -12.44 9.45 -0.34
CA GLU A 247 -12.42 10.16 0.94
C GLU A 247 -13.41 11.32 1.00
N HIS A 248 -13.63 12.01 -0.13
CA HIS A 248 -14.58 13.11 -0.22
C HIS A 248 -16.04 12.71 0.07
N GLU A 249 -16.40 11.43 -0.06
CA GLU A 249 -17.75 10.95 0.23
C GLU A 249 -18.09 11.09 1.73
N ARG A 250 -17.10 10.92 2.63
CA ARG A 250 -17.27 11.15 4.08
C ARG A 250 -17.66 12.60 4.38
N PHE A 251 -16.98 13.54 3.75
CA PHE A 251 -17.26 14.97 3.88
C PHE A 251 -18.63 15.34 3.28
N ALA A 252 -18.97 14.76 2.13
CA ALA A 252 -20.24 15.02 1.46
C ALA A 252 -21.47 14.52 2.24
N ILE A 253 -21.34 13.43 3.02
CA ILE A 253 -22.37 12.93 3.95
C ILE A 253 -22.65 13.99 5.03
N ARG A 254 -21.60 14.63 5.57
CA ARG A 254 -21.69 15.74 6.54
C ARG A 254 -22.02 17.10 5.89
N ARG A 255 -22.42 17.11 4.60
CA ARG A 255 -22.79 18.31 3.81
C ARG A 255 -21.66 19.30 3.55
N LEU A 256 -20.41 18.89 3.70
CA LEU A 256 -19.25 19.71 3.34
C LEU A 256 -18.95 19.60 1.83
N PRO A 257 -18.63 20.71 1.15
CA PRO A 257 -18.22 20.68 -0.26
C PRO A 257 -16.84 20.03 -0.38
N ALA A 258 -16.78 18.85 -1.00
CA ALA A 258 -15.56 18.06 -1.10
C ALA A 258 -15.42 17.36 -2.45
N PHE A 259 -14.17 17.13 -2.86
CA PHE A 259 -13.82 16.42 -4.09
C PHE A 259 -12.44 15.75 -3.96
N THR A 260 -12.22 14.68 -4.72
CA THR A 260 -10.92 13.99 -4.77
C THR A 260 -10.27 14.19 -6.13
N ILE A 261 -8.98 14.55 -6.15
CA ILE A 261 -8.18 14.53 -7.37
C ILE A 261 -7.34 13.26 -7.37
N SER A 262 -7.43 12.49 -8.44
CA SER A 262 -6.59 11.30 -8.65
C SER A 262 -6.30 11.09 -10.14
N HIS A 263 -5.25 10.34 -10.45
CA HIS A 263 -5.00 9.93 -11.83
C HIS A 263 -5.82 8.69 -12.25
N LEU A 264 -6.53 8.07 -11.31
CA LEU A 264 -7.35 6.89 -11.52
C LEU A 264 -8.75 7.28 -12.01
N GLU A 265 -9.24 6.60 -13.04
CA GLU A 265 -10.61 6.81 -13.54
C GLU A 265 -11.66 6.21 -12.61
N SER A 266 -11.34 5.09 -11.94
CA SER A 266 -12.25 4.38 -11.06
C SER A 266 -11.60 4.01 -9.74
N HIS A 267 -12.38 4.07 -8.66
CA HIS A 267 -11.95 3.68 -7.32
C HIS A 267 -11.66 2.17 -7.17
N ARG A 268 -12.12 1.36 -8.15
CA ARG A 268 -11.93 -0.10 -8.21
C ARG A 268 -10.66 -0.52 -8.95
N ASP A 269 -9.86 0.44 -9.42
CA ASP A 269 -8.64 0.10 -10.14
C ASP A 269 -7.69 -0.71 -9.24
N SER A 270 -7.17 -1.80 -9.82
CA SER A 270 -6.20 -2.72 -9.22
C SER A 270 -4.95 -2.02 -8.68
N LEU A 271 -4.54 -0.90 -9.29
CA LEU A 271 -3.38 -0.11 -8.86
C LEU A 271 -3.55 0.48 -7.46
N ARG A 272 -4.79 0.66 -7.01
CA ARG A 272 -5.12 1.34 -5.76
C ARG A 272 -4.93 0.44 -4.54
N ASN A 273 -5.06 -0.87 -4.67
CA ASN A 273 -5.03 -1.81 -3.55
C ASN A 273 -4.12 -3.00 -3.89
N SER A 274 -2.82 -2.74 -4.04
CA SER A 274 -1.88 -3.80 -4.41
C SER A 274 -0.55 -3.75 -3.66
N ILE A 275 -0.04 -4.91 -3.26
CA ILE A 275 1.33 -5.08 -2.73
C ILE A 275 2.41 -4.76 -3.78
N MET A 276 2.06 -4.75 -5.07
CA MET A 276 3.00 -4.47 -6.16
C MET A 276 3.27 -2.97 -6.36
N ASP A 277 2.61 -2.12 -5.57
CA ASP A 277 2.77 -0.68 -5.63
C ASP A 277 4.05 -0.20 -4.92
N ARG A 278 5.16 -0.25 -5.65
CA ARG A 278 6.50 0.11 -5.19
C ARG A 278 7.02 1.40 -5.84
N ARG A 279 8.05 1.98 -5.21
CA ARG A 279 8.74 3.20 -5.65
C ARG A 279 9.16 3.20 -7.12
N ALA A 280 9.61 2.05 -7.64
CA ALA A 280 10.10 1.89 -9.01
C ALA A 280 9.07 2.23 -10.10
N ARG A 281 7.78 2.21 -9.75
CA ARG A 281 6.71 2.47 -10.72
C ARG A 281 6.28 3.94 -10.77
N ILE A 282 6.73 4.78 -9.83
CA ILE A 282 6.35 6.21 -9.80
C ILE A 282 7.26 6.99 -10.74
N ASP A 283 6.66 7.89 -11.52
CA ASP A 283 7.41 8.88 -12.28
C ASP A 283 7.49 10.19 -11.48
N THR A 284 8.71 10.56 -11.08
CA THR A 284 8.96 11.80 -10.32
C THR A 284 8.62 13.05 -11.14
N LYS A 285 8.72 12.98 -12.47
CA LYS A 285 8.34 14.11 -13.36
C LYS A 285 6.84 14.29 -13.40
N ALA A 286 6.08 13.20 -13.57
CA ALA A 286 4.62 13.22 -13.49
C ALA A 286 4.13 13.74 -12.14
N LEU A 287 4.74 13.29 -11.03
CA LEU A 287 4.41 13.77 -9.69
C LEU A 287 4.69 15.26 -9.54
N THR A 288 5.86 15.75 -9.98
CA THR A 288 6.22 17.17 -9.93
C THR A 288 5.25 18.03 -10.74
N ARG A 289 4.89 17.56 -11.95
CA ARG A 289 3.91 18.22 -12.81
C ARG A 289 2.52 18.28 -12.16
N ASN A 290 2.04 17.16 -11.63
CA ASN A 290 0.72 17.07 -11.01
C ASN A 290 0.65 17.96 -9.75
N THR A 291 1.71 17.97 -8.93
CA THR A 291 1.84 18.88 -7.78
C THR A 291 1.80 20.34 -8.24
N ARG A 292 2.46 20.68 -9.35
CA ARG A 292 2.46 22.03 -9.92
C ARG A 292 1.07 22.48 -10.36
N ILE A 293 0.34 21.61 -11.06
CA ILE A 293 -1.04 21.88 -11.49
C ILE A 293 -1.92 22.18 -10.29
N ILE A 294 -1.86 21.35 -9.24
CA ILE A 294 -2.69 21.50 -8.03
C ILE A 294 -2.30 22.77 -7.26
N ALA A 295 -0.99 23.04 -7.11
CA ALA A 295 -0.50 24.24 -6.41
C ALA A 295 -0.96 25.53 -7.10
N GLU A 296 -0.80 25.61 -8.42
CA GLU A 296 -1.21 26.78 -9.22
C GLU A 296 -2.74 26.97 -9.18
N ALA A 297 -3.52 25.90 -9.34
CA ALA A 297 -4.98 25.96 -9.26
C ALA A 297 -5.48 26.41 -7.88
N LEU A 298 -4.92 25.85 -6.79
CA LEU A 298 -5.25 26.25 -5.42
C LEU A 298 -4.91 27.73 -5.18
N THR A 299 -3.75 28.17 -5.63
CA THR A 299 -3.30 29.56 -5.43
C THR A 299 -4.18 30.54 -6.18
N ARG A 300 -4.61 30.21 -7.41
CA ARG A 300 -5.55 31.03 -8.19
C ARG A 300 -6.87 31.23 -7.47
N VAL A 301 -7.40 30.18 -6.84
CA VAL A 301 -8.63 30.25 -6.05
C VAL A 301 -8.44 31.07 -4.76
N ILE A 302 -7.38 30.79 -4.00
CA ILE A 302 -7.12 31.45 -2.71
C ILE A 302 -6.92 32.97 -2.87
N TYR A 303 -6.21 33.41 -3.92
CA TYR A 303 -5.96 34.84 -4.15
C TYR A 303 -6.97 35.50 -5.08
N ASN A 304 -7.94 34.74 -5.59
CA ASN A 304 -8.92 35.15 -6.59
C ASN A 304 -8.28 35.93 -7.76
N LEU A 305 -7.31 35.28 -8.42
CA LEU A 305 -6.47 35.93 -9.43
C LEU A 305 -7.23 36.22 -10.73
N THR A 306 -8.18 35.36 -11.09
CA THR A 306 -8.98 35.48 -12.31
C THR A 306 -9.89 36.69 -12.26
N ASP A 307 -10.58 36.93 -11.14
CA ASP A 307 -11.42 38.13 -10.97
C ASP A 307 -10.56 39.41 -10.90
N LYS A 308 -9.29 39.30 -10.50
CA LYS A 308 -8.31 40.40 -10.50
C LYS A 308 -7.65 40.62 -11.88
N GLY A 309 -8.05 39.88 -12.91
CA GLY A 309 -7.56 40.04 -14.28
C GLY A 309 -6.15 39.48 -14.51
N ALA A 310 -5.69 38.53 -13.70
CA ALA A 310 -4.40 37.87 -13.94
C ALA A 310 -4.44 37.03 -15.23
N PRO A 311 -3.36 37.03 -16.05
CA PRO A 311 -3.34 36.26 -17.27
C PRO A 311 -3.36 34.74 -16.99
N ALA A 312 -3.99 33.98 -17.90
CA ALA A 312 -4.10 32.52 -17.80
C ALA A 312 -2.72 31.83 -17.75
N ASP A 313 -1.70 32.45 -18.34
CA ASP A 313 -0.33 31.91 -18.42
C ASP A 313 0.55 32.26 -17.21
N LEU A 314 0.02 33.01 -16.24
CA LEU A 314 0.78 33.38 -15.05
C LEU A 314 1.17 32.13 -14.26
N GLN A 315 2.47 31.90 -14.14
CA GLN A 315 3.06 30.90 -13.25
C GLN A 315 3.50 31.61 -11.97
N ILE A 316 2.97 31.18 -10.83
CA ILE A 316 3.23 31.82 -9.53
C ILE A 316 4.46 31.18 -8.88
N PHE A 317 4.61 29.87 -9.02
CA PHE A 317 5.70 29.11 -8.45
C PHE A 317 6.90 29.03 -9.41
N THR A 318 7.57 30.18 -9.60
CA THR A 318 8.81 30.28 -10.39
C THR A 318 10.04 30.50 -9.51
N ASP A 319 11.22 30.23 -10.07
CA ASP A 319 12.54 30.46 -9.48
C ASP A 319 12.69 29.95 -8.03
N GLN A 320 12.65 30.86 -7.05
CA GLN A 320 12.85 30.54 -5.64
C GLN A 320 11.66 29.81 -5.02
N MET A 321 10.48 29.91 -5.61
CA MET A 321 9.23 29.27 -5.16
C MET A 321 8.88 28.03 -5.98
N GLN A 322 9.80 27.56 -6.82
CA GLN A 322 9.57 26.34 -7.59
C GLN A 322 9.43 25.10 -6.71
N ILE A 323 8.71 24.12 -7.26
CA ILE A 323 8.62 22.78 -6.68
C ILE A 323 9.98 22.12 -6.80
N GLN A 324 10.47 21.57 -5.69
CA GLN A 324 11.78 20.93 -5.65
C GLN A 324 11.62 19.44 -5.93
N GLN A 325 12.03 19.02 -7.13
CA GLN A 325 11.93 17.61 -7.53
C GLN A 325 12.75 16.70 -6.60
N GLU A 326 13.94 17.14 -6.18
CA GLU A 326 14.80 16.40 -5.25
C GLU A 326 14.12 16.17 -3.88
N GLN A 327 13.34 17.15 -3.42
CA GLN A 327 12.61 17.05 -2.16
C GLN A 327 11.45 16.06 -2.30
N LEU A 328 10.67 16.12 -3.37
CA LEU A 328 9.62 15.15 -3.67
C LEU A 328 10.19 13.73 -3.76
N GLU A 329 11.34 13.56 -4.41
CA GLU A 329 12.05 12.29 -4.49
C GLU A 329 12.46 11.77 -3.10
N SER A 330 13.08 12.61 -2.26
CA SER A 330 13.47 12.23 -0.90
C SER A 330 12.28 11.83 -0.02
N VAL A 331 11.16 12.55 -0.15
CA VAL A 331 9.93 12.27 0.60
C VAL A 331 9.30 10.97 0.12
N MET A 332 9.31 10.72 -1.19
CA MET A 332 8.82 9.47 -1.76
C MET A 332 9.67 8.26 -1.38
N ASP A 333 10.99 8.43 -1.32
CA ASP A 333 11.91 7.36 -0.89
C ASP A 333 11.70 7.04 0.59
N TRP A 334 11.50 8.05 1.44
CA TRP A 334 11.12 7.87 2.84
C TRP A 334 9.76 7.17 2.98
N LEU A 335 8.72 7.63 2.27
CA LEU A 335 7.37 7.04 2.32
C LEU A 335 7.35 5.60 1.82
N SER A 336 8.24 5.24 0.89
CA SER A 336 8.34 3.89 0.34
C SER A 336 9.29 2.98 1.11
N SER A 337 10.08 3.50 2.06
CA SER A 337 11.09 2.73 2.80
C SER A 337 10.51 1.67 3.73
N GLN A 338 9.29 1.89 4.23
CA GLN A 338 8.60 0.99 5.14
C GLN A 338 7.17 0.72 4.66
N PRO A 339 6.60 -0.46 4.96
CA PRO A 339 5.20 -0.75 4.70
C PRO A 339 4.29 0.12 5.57
N ARG A 340 3.17 0.58 4.99
CA ARG A 340 2.26 1.56 5.61
C ARG A 340 0.83 1.03 5.72
N ALA A 341 0.68 -0.26 6.03
CA ALA A 341 -0.63 -0.78 6.39
C ALA A 341 -1.04 -0.21 7.76
N ALA A 342 -2.32 0.11 7.97
CA ALA A 342 -2.79 0.70 9.22
C ALA A 342 -2.49 -0.17 10.46
N GLN A 343 -2.34 -1.48 10.27
CA GLN A 343 -1.98 -2.46 11.30
C GLN A 343 -0.51 -2.38 11.76
N LEU A 344 0.34 -1.67 11.02
CA LEU A 344 1.77 -1.52 11.31
C LEU A 344 2.09 -0.15 11.92
N ILE A 345 1.20 0.80 11.74
CA ILE A 345 1.37 2.18 12.17
C ILE A 345 0.72 2.35 13.53
N ASP A 346 1.53 2.16 14.57
CA ASP A 346 1.14 2.45 15.94
C ASP A 346 1.35 3.95 16.26
N LYS A 347 0.77 4.42 17.36
CA LYS A 347 0.87 5.79 17.87
C LYS A 347 2.31 6.29 17.99
N ASP A 348 3.21 5.46 18.51
CA ASP A 348 4.61 5.82 18.75
C ASP A 348 5.54 5.44 17.57
N SER A 349 4.96 5.17 16.40
CA SER A 349 5.74 4.80 15.23
C SER A 349 6.69 5.91 14.77
N THR A 350 7.89 5.52 14.37
CA THR A 350 8.89 6.44 13.81
C THR A 350 8.38 7.19 12.58
N PHE A 351 7.48 6.56 11.82
CA PHE A 351 6.80 7.15 10.68
C PHE A 351 6.04 8.43 11.07
N LEU A 352 5.15 8.33 12.06
CA LEU A 352 4.29 9.44 12.47
C LEU A 352 5.09 10.57 13.09
N ASN A 353 6.07 10.24 13.93
CA ASN A 353 6.96 11.25 14.52
C ASN A 353 7.73 12.02 13.42
N THR A 354 8.15 11.33 12.37
CA THR A 354 8.81 11.98 11.22
C THR A 354 7.83 12.82 10.41
N LEU A 355 6.60 12.35 10.22
CA LEU A 355 5.53 13.09 9.55
C LEU A 355 5.16 14.37 10.31
N GLU A 356 4.97 14.25 11.63
CA GLU A 356 4.70 15.37 12.54
C GLU A 356 5.86 16.37 12.54
N TYR A 357 7.11 15.90 12.63
CA TYR A 357 8.27 16.76 12.56
C TYR A 357 8.35 17.53 11.23
N TYR A 358 8.09 16.86 10.12
CA TYR A 358 8.10 17.49 8.80
C TYR A 358 6.97 18.52 8.67
N MET A 359 5.75 18.18 9.11
CA MET A 359 4.62 19.09 9.12
C MET A 359 4.89 20.28 10.06
N GLY A 360 5.43 20.05 11.25
CA GLY A 360 5.73 21.09 12.24
C GLY A 360 6.83 22.07 11.82
N ARG A 361 7.65 21.70 10.85
CA ARG A 361 8.63 22.62 10.24
C ARG A 361 7.96 23.71 9.39
N TYR A 362 6.82 23.40 8.76
CA TYR A 362 6.16 24.30 7.80
C TYR A 362 4.81 24.83 8.30
N LEU A 363 4.11 24.07 9.12
CA LEU A 363 2.77 24.35 9.62
C LEU A 363 2.82 24.73 11.10
N LYS A 364 1.76 25.39 11.57
CA LYS A 364 1.55 25.72 12.98
C LYS A 364 0.52 24.76 13.59
N ASP A 365 0.57 24.61 14.90
CA ASP A 365 -0.39 23.84 15.70
C ASP A 365 -0.60 22.41 15.19
N VAL A 366 0.49 21.68 14.99
CA VAL A 366 0.41 20.28 14.56
C VAL A 366 -0.13 19.43 15.71
N LYS A 367 -1.21 18.70 15.46
CA LYS A 367 -1.92 17.88 16.46
C LYS A 367 -2.13 16.47 15.93
N GLN A 368 -2.00 15.50 16.81
CA GLN A 368 -2.34 14.11 16.52
C GLN A 368 -3.73 13.76 17.05
N HIS A 369 -4.58 13.23 16.16
CA HIS A 369 -5.89 12.69 16.47
C HIS A 369 -5.82 11.16 16.49
N HIS A 370 -6.57 10.51 17.38
CA HIS A 370 -6.53 9.06 17.52
C HIS A 370 -7.93 8.48 17.42
N VAL A 371 -8.09 7.47 16.57
CA VAL A 371 -9.33 6.71 16.41
C VAL A 371 -9.17 5.35 17.04
N LYS A 372 -10.18 4.93 17.78
CA LYS A 372 -10.27 3.59 18.34
C LYS A 372 -11.55 2.93 17.83
N ALA A 373 -11.49 1.64 17.50
CA ALA A 373 -12.70 0.87 17.22
C ALA A 373 -13.56 0.77 18.51
N ASP A 374 -14.88 0.83 18.35
CA ASP A 374 -15.77 0.60 19.48
C ASP A 374 -15.65 -0.86 19.96
N LYS A 375 -15.70 -1.06 21.29
CA LYS A 375 -15.55 -2.38 21.91
C LYS A 375 -16.79 -3.26 21.75
N ARG A 376 -17.96 -2.64 21.60
CA ARG A 376 -19.24 -3.36 21.54
C ARG A 376 -19.56 -3.83 20.12
N ASP A 377 -19.39 -2.95 19.14
CA ASP A 377 -19.57 -3.24 17.72
C ASP A 377 -18.36 -2.68 16.93
N PRO A 378 -17.26 -3.44 16.82
CA PRO A 378 -16.07 -2.98 16.11
C PRO A 378 -16.33 -2.91 14.60
N GLU A 379 -16.24 -1.71 14.02
CA GLU A 379 -16.33 -1.52 12.55
C GLU A 379 -15.16 -2.17 11.80
N PHE A 380 -14.05 -2.40 12.48
CA PHE A 380 -12.89 -3.12 11.98
C PHE A 380 -12.18 -3.85 13.13
N VAL A 381 -11.54 -4.97 12.82
CA VAL A 381 -10.71 -5.74 13.75
C VAL A 381 -9.37 -6.02 13.08
N PHE A 382 -8.29 -5.74 13.79
CA PHE A 382 -6.95 -6.08 13.34
C PHE A 382 -6.46 -7.36 13.97
N TYR A 383 -5.56 -8.02 13.27
CA TYR A 383 -4.99 -9.30 13.65
C TYR A 383 -3.49 -9.15 13.83
N ASP A 384 -2.93 -9.81 14.83
CA ASP A 384 -1.48 -9.83 15.07
C ASP A 384 -0.77 -10.87 14.17
N GLN A 385 0.56 -10.98 14.30
CA GLN A 385 1.42 -11.91 13.54
C GLN A 385 1.50 -11.63 12.03
N LEU A 386 1.77 -10.37 11.65
CA LEU A 386 1.89 -9.95 10.25
C LEU A 386 3.18 -10.42 9.55
N LYS A 387 4.20 -10.83 10.32
CA LYS A 387 5.46 -11.36 9.83
C LYS A 387 5.77 -12.67 10.55
N GLN A 388 6.03 -13.72 9.77
CA GLN A 388 6.42 -15.03 10.29
C GLN A 388 7.65 -15.54 9.54
N VAL A 389 8.48 -16.32 10.24
CA VAL A 389 9.60 -17.04 9.63
C VAL A 389 9.11 -18.44 9.24
N MET A 390 9.27 -18.79 7.97
CA MET A 390 8.91 -20.10 7.44
C MET A 390 10.18 -20.91 7.22
N ASN A 391 10.26 -22.08 7.85
CA ASN A 391 11.39 -23.00 7.68
C ASN A 391 10.97 -24.11 6.71
N ALA A 392 11.76 -24.30 5.65
CA ALA A 392 11.55 -25.36 4.67
C ALA A 392 12.52 -26.52 4.98
N TYR A 393 11.98 -27.62 5.50
CA TYR A 393 12.77 -28.83 5.75
C TYR A 393 12.71 -29.77 4.55
N ARG A 394 13.88 -30.27 4.15
CA ARG A 394 13.99 -31.31 3.13
C ARG A 394 13.72 -32.67 3.78
N VAL A 395 12.56 -33.23 3.48
CA VAL A 395 12.10 -34.51 4.03
C VAL A 395 12.18 -35.58 2.95
N LYS A 396 12.60 -36.79 3.34
CA LYS A 396 12.59 -37.95 2.45
C LYS A 396 11.21 -38.63 2.50
N PRO A 397 10.62 -39.02 1.35
CA PRO A 397 9.32 -39.68 1.33
C PRO A 397 9.34 -41.04 2.03
N ALA A 398 8.20 -41.44 2.61
CA ALA A 398 8.08 -42.72 3.34
C ALA A 398 8.42 -43.97 2.49
N ILE A 399 8.34 -43.85 1.15
CA ILE A 399 8.74 -44.92 0.21
C ILE A 399 10.26 -45.20 0.31
N PHE A 400 11.06 -44.20 0.71
CA PHE A 400 12.49 -44.40 0.96
C PHE A 400 12.74 -45.44 2.04
N ASP A 401 11.96 -45.44 3.12
CA ASP A 401 12.09 -46.42 4.20
C ASP A 401 11.72 -47.84 3.75
N LEU A 402 10.73 -47.96 2.85
CA LEU A 402 10.39 -49.24 2.22
C LEU A 402 11.55 -49.76 1.36
N LEU A 403 12.18 -48.89 0.56
CA LEU A 403 13.32 -49.25 -0.26
C LEU A 403 14.51 -49.66 0.62
N LEU A 404 14.76 -48.93 1.70
CA LEU A 404 15.78 -49.27 2.70
C LEU A 404 15.49 -50.63 3.34
N ALA A 405 14.23 -50.93 3.69
CA ALA A 405 13.84 -52.23 4.23
C ALA A 405 14.08 -53.36 3.23
N VAL A 406 13.77 -53.16 1.95
CA VAL A 406 14.08 -54.14 0.88
C VAL A 406 15.59 -54.35 0.76
N CYS A 407 16.39 -53.28 0.79
CA CYS A 407 17.85 -53.37 0.76
C CYS A 407 18.42 -54.13 1.96
N ILE A 408 17.91 -53.88 3.17
CA ILE A 408 18.31 -54.58 4.39
C ILE A 408 17.94 -56.06 4.31
N ALA A 409 16.72 -56.38 3.85
CA ALA A 409 16.27 -57.76 3.67
C ALA A 409 17.13 -58.50 2.63
N ALA A 410 17.45 -57.85 1.50
CA ALA A 410 18.32 -58.41 0.48
C ALA A 410 19.75 -58.65 1.02
N TYR A 411 20.30 -57.70 1.77
CA TYR A 411 21.62 -57.83 2.39
C TYR A 411 21.66 -59.01 3.37
N LEU A 412 20.67 -59.13 4.27
CA LEU A 412 20.57 -60.25 5.20
C LEU A 412 20.39 -61.58 4.47
N GLY A 413 19.60 -61.61 3.40
CA GLY A 413 19.43 -62.77 2.54
C GLY A 413 20.75 -63.22 1.91
N VAL A 414 21.50 -62.29 1.32
CA VAL A 414 22.82 -62.58 0.73
C VAL A 414 23.81 -63.05 1.79
N ALA A 415 23.84 -62.41 2.96
CA ALA A 415 24.72 -62.81 4.06
C ALA A 415 24.38 -64.23 4.56
N TYR A 416 23.09 -64.55 4.70
CA TYR A 416 22.63 -65.87 5.10
C TYR A 416 23.03 -66.95 4.08
N VAL A 417 22.80 -66.68 2.79
CA VAL A 417 23.22 -67.56 1.68
C VAL A 417 24.73 -67.72 1.64
N ALA A 418 25.50 -66.65 1.85
CA ALA A 418 26.95 -66.69 1.88
C ALA A 418 27.49 -67.55 3.03
N VAL A 419 26.87 -67.49 4.21
CA VAL A 419 27.23 -68.34 5.36
C VAL A 419 26.86 -69.80 5.11
N GLN A 420 25.64 -70.08 4.61
CA GLN A 420 25.22 -71.45 4.31
C GLN A 420 26.08 -72.12 3.23
N HIS A 421 26.44 -71.35 2.19
CA HIS A 421 27.26 -71.83 1.09
C HIS A 421 28.75 -71.54 1.28
N PHE A 422 29.19 -71.15 2.48
CA PHE A 422 30.61 -70.90 2.79
C PHE A 422 31.46 -72.16 2.55
N GLY A 423 30.90 -73.36 2.79
CA GLY A 423 31.54 -74.64 2.48
C GLY A 423 31.71 -74.90 0.97
N LEU A 424 30.81 -74.38 0.12
CA LEU A 424 30.97 -74.44 -1.34
C LEU A 424 32.01 -73.44 -1.82
N LEU A 425 32.06 -72.25 -1.20
CA LEU A 425 33.06 -71.21 -1.48
C LEU A 425 34.46 -71.72 -1.10
N TYR A 426 34.60 -72.38 0.04
CA TYR A 426 35.84 -73.05 0.47
C TYR A 426 36.26 -74.17 -0.49
N LYS A 427 35.32 -75.01 -0.93
CA LYS A 427 35.56 -76.06 -1.94
C LYS A 427 35.94 -75.48 -3.31
N MET A 428 35.37 -74.35 -3.70
CA MET A 428 35.68 -73.64 -4.95
C MET A 428 37.09 -73.04 -4.90
N ILE A 429 37.48 -72.44 -3.78
CA ILE A 429 38.84 -71.92 -3.54
C ILE A 429 39.87 -73.07 -3.51
N GLN A 430 39.56 -74.20 -2.87
CA GLN A 430 40.42 -75.39 -2.91
C GLN A 430 40.60 -75.93 -4.33
N ARG A 431 39.54 -75.99 -5.15
CA ARG A 431 39.62 -76.40 -6.56
C ARG A 431 40.44 -75.44 -7.43
N LEU A 432 40.35 -74.14 -7.17
CA LEU A 432 41.17 -73.11 -7.85
C LEU A 432 42.64 -73.21 -7.45
N SER A 433 42.94 -73.39 -6.16
CA SER A 433 44.30 -73.60 -5.63
C SER A 433 44.95 -74.90 -6.14
N LEU A 434 44.16 -75.98 -6.30
CA LEU A 434 44.62 -77.24 -6.88
C LEU A 434 44.96 -77.14 -8.37
N LYS A 435 44.25 -76.29 -9.14
CA LYS A 435 44.56 -76.04 -10.55
C LYS A 435 45.90 -75.30 -10.74
N THR A 436 46.26 -74.40 -9.83
CA THR A 436 47.54 -73.68 -9.89
C THR A 436 48.76 -74.57 -9.58
N LYS A 437 48.57 -75.71 -8.91
CA LYS A 437 49.63 -76.70 -8.64
C LYS A 437 49.87 -77.70 -9.77
N GLN A 438 49.07 -77.66 -10.84
CA GLN A 438 49.17 -78.55 -12.01
C GLN A 438 49.65 -77.83 -13.29
N GLN A 439 50.13 -76.58 -13.19
CA GLN A 439 50.84 -75.89 -14.27
C GLN A 439 52.33 -75.84 -14.01
#